data_AF-A0A956H063-F1
#
_entry.id   AF-A0A956H063-F1
#
_cell.length_a   1.000
_cell.length_b   1.000
_cell.length_c   1.000
_cell.angle_alpha   90.00
_cell.angle_beta   90.00
_cell.angle_gamma   90.00
#
_symmetry.space_group_name_H-M   'P 1'
#
loop_
_entity.id
_entity.type
_entity.pdbx_description
1 polymer ?
#
loop_
_entity_poly.entity_id
_entity_poly.type
_entity_poly.pdbx_seq_one_letter_code
_entity_poly.pdbx_strand_id
1 'polypeptide(L)'
;MTFEHESTLARGVRLRRGGTDDLSLLLAIRAGLPMPSSSAATQSGGFLLGSDPSTYQRLLEVGLVWILELDGEAAGFTLCLADPLLRASPLWARRHEAQWSPALPMEALLSRRIAYFDQLAVLPGLRSRLWGAALALRALDELFDPQAPAGEHDLVLTTTVVEPIVNAAALPYLARVGAQRIGTLDERYPAVGRVVSALHLIDAGAYRQHIGALARRPGPATRRVLAGARSLPDLGRLLGSPKPAAPVQPETA
;
A
#
# COMPACT_ATOMS: atom_id res chain seq x y z
N MET A 1 -22.15 -4.31 -13.52
CA MET A 1 -22.60 -3.70 -12.25
C MET A 1 -21.36 -3.15 -11.58
N THR A 2 -21.10 -1.86 -11.76
CA THR A 2 -19.85 -1.20 -11.35
C THR A 2 -20.03 -0.74 -9.91
N PHE A 3 -19.27 -1.32 -8.98
CA PHE A 3 -19.26 -0.88 -7.58
C PHE A 3 -18.29 0.30 -7.46
N GLU A 4 -18.78 1.53 -7.59
CA GLU A 4 -18.01 2.73 -7.28
C GLU A 4 -17.97 2.95 -5.76
N HIS A 5 -16.88 2.53 -5.12
CA HIS A 5 -16.60 2.85 -3.73
C HIS A 5 -15.66 4.06 -3.65
N GLU A 6 -16.25 5.25 -3.46
CA GLU A 6 -15.52 6.49 -3.19
C GLU A 6 -15.32 6.70 -1.67
N SER A 7 -14.12 7.16 -1.28
CA SER A 7 -13.82 7.62 0.09
C SER A 7 -13.25 9.03 0.06
N THR A 8 -13.91 9.99 0.72
CA THR A 8 -13.41 11.37 0.87
C THR A 8 -12.73 11.54 2.23
N LEU A 9 -11.42 11.84 2.25
CA LEU A 9 -10.57 11.76 3.45
C LEU A 9 -10.41 13.11 4.17
N ALA A 10 -10.52 14.18 3.40
CA ALA A 10 -10.59 15.59 3.77
C ALA A 10 -11.12 16.35 2.54
N ARG A 11 -11.51 17.64 2.66
CA ARG A 11 -11.93 18.43 1.50
C ARG A 11 -10.80 18.38 0.45
N GLY A 12 -11.13 17.94 -0.76
CA GLY A 12 -10.16 17.79 -1.85
C GLY A 12 -9.33 16.49 -1.85
N VAL A 13 -9.50 15.54 -0.92
CA VAL A 13 -8.73 14.28 -0.95
C VAL A 13 -9.64 13.08 -1.21
N ARG A 14 -9.31 12.30 -2.24
CA ARG A 14 -10.05 11.10 -2.65
C ARG A 14 -9.10 9.92 -2.89
N LEU A 15 -9.50 8.75 -2.41
CA LEU A 15 -8.93 7.47 -2.85
C LEU A 15 -9.98 6.75 -3.67
N ARG A 16 -9.59 6.25 -4.84
CA ARG A 16 -10.46 5.43 -5.69
C ARG A 16 -9.70 4.27 -6.31
N ARG A 17 -10.45 3.30 -6.83
CA ARG A 17 -9.89 2.24 -7.65
C ARG A 17 -9.37 2.80 -8.98
N GLY A 18 -8.21 2.29 -9.38
CA GLY A 18 -7.67 2.51 -10.72
C GLY A 18 -8.17 1.43 -11.70
N GLY A 19 -8.30 1.80 -12.97
CA GLY A 19 -8.63 0.90 -14.08
C GLY A 19 -7.83 1.24 -15.34
N THR A 20 -8.12 0.57 -16.45
CA THR A 20 -7.38 0.73 -17.72
C THR A 20 -7.31 2.16 -18.23
N ASP A 21 -8.34 2.96 -17.97
CA ASP A 21 -8.43 4.37 -18.39
C ASP A 21 -7.44 5.27 -17.63
N ASP A 22 -6.87 4.79 -16.51
CA ASP A 22 -5.90 5.51 -15.69
C ASP A 22 -4.44 5.33 -16.15
N LEU A 23 -4.20 4.60 -17.25
CA LEU A 23 -2.84 4.33 -17.73
C LEU A 23 -2.00 5.60 -17.87
N SER A 24 -2.58 6.66 -18.45
CA SER A 24 -1.90 7.94 -18.63
C SER A 24 -1.53 8.59 -17.29
N LEU A 25 -2.37 8.47 -16.27
CA LEU A 25 -2.13 9.01 -14.92
C LEU A 25 -0.98 8.26 -14.23
N LEU A 26 -0.96 6.92 -14.28
CA LEU A 26 0.13 6.15 -13.70
C LEU A 26 1.48 6.49 -14.34
N LEU A 27 1.50 6.59 -15.67
CA LEU A 27 2.71 6.95 -16.42
C LEU A 27 3.17 8.38 -16.09
N ALA A 28 2.24 9.34 -15.95
CA ALA A 28 2.55 10.71 -15.55
C ALA A 28 3.13 10.79 -14.13
N ILE A 29 2.49 10.13 -13.15
CA ILE A 29 2.98 10.08 -11.76
C ILE A 29 4.40 9.49 -11.72
N ARG A 30 4.61 8.40 -12.46
CA ARG A 30 5.91 7.74 -12.53
C ARG A 30 6.98 8.64 -13.16
N ALA A 31 6.65 9.33 -14.25
CA ALA A 31 7.56 10.27 -14.90
C ALA A 31 7.98 11.42 -13.95
N GLY A 32 7.12 11.79 -13.01
CA GLY A 32 7.44 12.76 -11.95
C GLY A 32 8.29 12.22 -10.80
N LEU A 33 8.68 10.95 -10.81
CA LEU A 33 9.41 10.27 -9.74
C LEU A 33 10.67 9.54 -10.24
N PRO A 34 11.60 10.21 -10.96
CA PRO A 34 12.84 9.56 -11.36
C PRO A 34 13.71 9.20 -10.15
N MET A 35 14.32 8.01 -10.16
CA MET A 35 15.34 7.68 -9.18
C MET A 35 16.56 8.62 -9.34
N PRO A 36 17.10 9.20 -8.26
CA PRO A 36 18.25 10.11 -8.37
C PRO A 36 19.49 9.36 -8.89
N SER A 37 20.08 9.79 -10.00
CA SER A 37 21.21 9.09 -10.64
C SER A 37 22.58 9.35 -9.99
N SER A 38 22.71 10.39 -9.17
CA SER A 38 23.99 10.85 -8.60
C SER A 38 24.23 10.44 -7.15
N SER A 39 23.31 9.69 -6.53
CA SER A 39 23.39 9.31 -5.12
C SER A 39 23.38 7.80 -4.93
N ALA A 40 24.17 7.29 -3.99
CA ALA A 40 24.13 5.88 -3.58
C ALA A 40 22.84 5.50 -2.83
N ALA A 41 22.08 6.48 -2.33
CA ALA A 41 20.84 6.25 -1.60
C ALA A 41 19.81 7.38 -1.78
N THR A 42 18.52 7.06 -1.63
CA THR A 42 17.42 8.03 -1.60
C THR A 42 16.47 7.78 -0.44
N GLN A 43 16.04 8.87 0.21
CA GLN A 43 14.99 8.89 1.24
C GLN A 43 13.64 9.33 0.68
N SER A 44 13.62 9.84 -0.56
CA SER A 44 12.42 10.31 -1.25
C SER A 44 11.83 9.26 -2.17
N GLY A 45 12.59 8.18 -2.45
CA GLY A 45 12.20 7.12 -3.37
C GLY A 45 12.42 7.52 -4.82
N GLY A 46 11.72 6.81 -5.71
CA GLY A 46 11.79 7.01 -7.16
C GLY A 46 11.68 5.68 -7.91
N PHE A 47 11.51 5.78 -9.22
CA PHE A 47 11.47 4.66 -10.14
C PHE A 47 12.76 4.60 -10.95
N LEU A 48 13.32 3.40 -11.05
CA LEU A 48 14.31 3.10 -12.08
C LEU A 48 13.59 3.18 -13.44
N LEU A 49 14.15 3.94 -14.37
CA LEU A 49 13.55 4.15 -15.70
C LEU A 49 13.55 2.82 -16.47
N GLY A 50 12.43 2.47 -17.13
CA GLY A 50 12.41 1.32 -18.05
C GLY A 50 11.23 0.34 -17.95
N SER A 51 10.05 0.75 -17.48
CA SER A 51 8.87 -0.15 -17.60
C SER A 51 8.04 0.22 -18.81
N ASP A 52 7.68 -0.83 -19.54
CA ASP A 52 6.86 -0.83 -20.74
C ASP A 52 5.40 -0.43 -20.40
N PRO A 53 4.82 0.58 -21.07
CA PRO A 53 3.39 0.91 -20.95
C PRO A 53 2.47 -0.31 -21.10
N SER A 54 2.83 -1.29 -21.94
CA SER A 54 2.03 -2.51 -22.13
C SER A 54 1.94 -3.35 -20.85
N THR A 55 2.98 -3.33 -20.02
CA THR A 55 2.98 -4.00 -18.71
C THR A 55 1.98 -3.32 -17.77
N TYR A 56 1.98 -1.99 -17.70
CA TYR A 56 1.03 -1.25 -16.86
C TYR A 56 -0.41 -1.44 -17.31
N GLN A 57 -0.65 -1.49 -18.62
CA GLN A 57 -1.99 -1.75 -19.14
C GLN A 57 -2.51 -3.11 -18.64
N ARG A 58 -1.73 -4.19 -18.80
CA ARG A 58 -2.10 -5.51 -18.29
C ARG A 58 -2.30 -5.52 -16.78
N LEU A 59 -1.44 -4.83 -16.03
CA LEU A 59 -1.57 -4.73 -14.58
C LEU A 59 -2.79 -3.92 -14.14
N LEU A 60 -3.26 -2.94 -14.93
CA LEU A 60 -4.51 -2.23 -14.66
C LEU A 60 -5.75 -3.07 -14.98
N GLU A 61 -5.64 -4.04 -15.90
CA GLU A 61 -6.75 -4.96 -16.22
C GLU A 61 -6.99 -5.98 -15.11
N VAL A 62 -5.92 -6.52 -14.50
CA VAL A 62 -6.05 -7.64 -13.55
C VAL A 62 -5.59 -7.30 -12.13
N GLY A 63 -4.71 -6.33 -11.96
CA GLY A 63 -4.12 -5.99 -10.68
C GLY A 63 -5.04 -5.18 -9.78
N LEU A 64 -4.56 -4.94 -8.56
CA LEU A 64 -5.24 -4.13 -7.56
C LEU A 64 -4.58 -2.77 -7.48
N VAL A 65 -5.25 -1.76 -8.04
CA VAL A 65 -4.72 -0.40 -8.14
C VAL A 65 -5.61 0.56 -7.36
N TRP A 66 -4.97 1.36 -6.51
CA TRP A 66 -5.58 2.54 -5.90
C TRP A 66 -4.93 3.80 -6.45
N ILE A 67 -5.74 4.80 -6.74
CA ILE A 67 -5.32 6.15 -7.11
C ILE A 67 -5.62 7.09 -5.96
N LEU A 68 -4.64 7.93 -5.63
CA LEU A 68 -4.79 9.09 -4.76
C LEU A 68 -5.02 10.32 -5.63
N GLU A 69 -6.13 11.02 -5.35
CA GLU A 69 -6.44 12.31 -5.95
C GLU A 69 -6.40 13.41 -4.87
N LEU A 70 -5.75 14.52 -5.19
CA LEU A 70 -5.67 15.74 -4.39
C LEU A 70 -6.19 16.91 -5.23
N ASP A 71 -7.24 17.57 -4.75
CA ASP A 71 -7.95 18.66 -5.39
C ASP A 71 -8.37 18.35 -6.84
N GLY A 72 -8.73 17.08 -7.10
CA GLY A 72 -9.15 16.58 -8.41
C GLY A 72 -8.00 16.06 -9.29
N GLU A 73 -6.74 16.21 -8.85
CA GLU A 73 -5.56 15.81 -9.60
C GLU A 73 -4.94 14.52 -9.05
N ALA A 74 -4.49 13.64 -9.94
CA ALA A 74 -3.84 12.39 -9.55
C ALA A 74 -2.46 12.68 -8.92
N ALA A 75 -2.28 12.28 -7.66
CA ALA A 75 -1.08 12.57 -6.87
C ALA A 75 -0.29 11.31 -6.48
N GLY A 76 -0.85 10.12 -6.65
CA GLY A 76 -0.17 8.87 -6.31
C GLY A 76 -0.96 7.64 -6.69
N PHE A 77 -0.31 6.48 -6.66
CA PHE A 77 -0.96 5.19 -6.87
C PHE A 77 -0.31 4.06 -6.07
N THR A 78 -1.06 2.96 -5.93
CA THR A 78 -0.50 1.65 -5.56
C THR A 78 -0.73 0.65 -6.67
N LEU A 79 0.10 -0.38 -6.71
CA LEU A 79 -0.11 -1.56 -7.54
C LEU A 79 0.16 -2.79 -6.69
N CYS A 80 -0.84 -3.65 -6.55
CA CYS A 80 -0.73 -4.92 -5.86
C CYS A 80 -1.21 -6.09 -6.73
N LEU A 81 -0.68 -7.27 -6.47
CA LEU A 81 -1.09 -8.54 -7.07
C LEU A 81 -1.72 -9.42 -5.99
N ALA A 82 -2.94 -9.89 -6.20
CA ALA A 82 -3.51 -10.95 -5.38
C ALA A 82 -2.79 -12.29 -5.63
N ASP A 83 -2.96 -13.26 -4.74
CA ASP A 83 -2.24 -14.55 -4.77
C ASP A 83 -2.26 -15.26 -6.13
N PRO A 84 -3.41 -15.43 -6.83
CA PRO A 84 -3.41 -16.09 -8.14
C PRO A 84 -2.57 -15.35 -9.19
N LEU A 85 -2.60 -14.02 -9.18
CA LEU A 85 -1.86 -13.18 -10.12
C LEU A 85 -0.37 -13.16 -9.79
N LEU A 86 -0.02 -13.10 -8.50
CA LEU A 86 1.36 -13.25 -8.05
C LEU A 86 1.89 -14.60 -8.53
N ARG A 87 1.18 -15.70 -8.27
CA ARG A 87 1.65 -17.04 -8.62
C ARG A 87 1.80 -17.26 -10.12
N ALA A 88 1.02 -16.55 -10.94
CA ALA A 88 1.15 -16.54 -12.39
C ALA A 88 2.22 -15.56 -12.93
N SER A 89 2.79 -14.72 -12.07
CA SER A 89 3.73 -13.67 -12.51
C SER A 89 5.14 -14.21 -12.81
N PRO A 90 5.89 -13.57 -13.73
CA PRO A 90 7.30 -13.85 -13.93
C PRO A 90 8.14 -13.68 -12.66
N LEU A 91 7.77 -12.74 -11.79
CA LEU A 91 8.42 -12.51 -10.50
C LEU A 91 8.37 -13.78 -9.63
N TRP A 92 7.20 -14.40 -9.51
CA TRP A 92 7.02 -15.60 -8.67
C TRP A 92 7.64 -16.86 -9.28
N ALA A 93 7.69 -16.96 -10.61
CA ALA A 93 8.41 -18.04 -11.28
C ALA A 93 9.89 -18.07 -10.84
N ARG A 94 10.48 -16.90 -10.61
CA ARG A 94 11.88 -16.71 -10.18
C ARG A 94 12.11 -16.80 -8.67
N ARG A 95 11.10 -17.18 -7.88
CA ARG A 95 11.23 -17.30 -6.40
C ARG A 95 12.36 -18.22 -5.93
N HIS A 96 12.78 -19.17 -6.77
CA HIS A 96 13.89 -20.08 -6.47
C HIS A 96 15.27 -19.42 -6.63
N GLU A 97 15.36 -18.27 -7.31
CA GLU A 97 16.56 -17.44 -7.43
C GLU A 97 16.76 -16.51 -6.22
N ALA A 98 15.72 -16.35 -5.39
CA ALA A 98 15.81 -15.52 -4.19
C ALA A 98 16.68 -16.18 -3.12
N GLN A 99 17.48 -15.36 -2.46
CA GLN A 99 18.25 -15.75 -1.27
C GLN A 99 17.37 -15.54 -0.05
N TRP A 100 16.62 -16.58 0.32
CA TRP A 100 15.74 -16.57 1.49
C TRP A 100 16.53 -16.63 2.79
N SER A 101 15.98 -16.01 3.84
CA SER A 101 16.50 -16.16 5.19
C SER A 101 16.45 -17.63 5.62
N PRO A 102 17.54 -18.21 6.16
CA PRO A 102 17.55 -19.61 6.62
C PRO A 102 16.52 -19.92 7.71
N ALA A 103 16.09 -18.90 8.46
CA ALA A 103 15.07 -19.03 9.51
C ALA A 103 13.63 -19.06 8.97
N LEU A 104 13.43 -18.87 7.66
CA LEU A 104 12.12 -18.82 7.04
C LEU A 104 11.67 -20.23 6.62
N PRO A 105 10.58 -20.78 7.20
CA PRO A 105 10.06 -22.08 6.78
C PRO A 105 9.35 -21.96 5.42
N MET A 106 10.09 -22.17 4.34
CA MET A 106 9.60 -21.96 2.97
C MET A 106 8.35 -22.78 2.64
N GLU A 107 8.31 -24.06 3.02
CA GLU A 107 7.14 -24.92 2.79
C GLU A 107 5.87 -24.35 3.43
N ALA A 108 5.98 -23.86 4.67
CA ALA A 108 4.87 -23.22 5.37
C ALA A 108 4.44 -21.92 4.68
N LEU A 109 5.40 -21.10 4.24
CA LEU A 109 5.11 -19.87 3.50
C LEU A 109 4.36 -20.18 2.20
N LEU A 110 4.83 -21.14 1.40
CA LEU A 110 4.26 -21.47 0.08
C LEU A 110 2.82 -21.99 0.16
N SER A 111 2.43 -22.57 1.29
CA SER A 111 1.07 -23.06 1.57
C SER A 111 0.04 -21.96 1.89
N ARG A 112 0.50 -20.73 2.18
CA ARG A 112 -0.36 -19.59 2.55
C ARG A 112 -0.83 -18.82 1.31
N ARG A 113 -1.90 -18.04 1.45
CA ARG A 113 -2.31 -17.04 0.45
C ARG A 113 -1.41 -15.81 0.57
N ILE A 114 -0.68 -15.51 -0.49
CA ILE A 114 0.35 -14.47 -0.51
C ILE A 114 -0.01 -13.44 -1.59
N ALA A 115 -0.28 -12.21 -1.17
CA ALA A 115 -0.33 -11.09 -2.10
C ALA A 115 1.05 -10.45 -2.26
N TYR A 116 1.22 -9.64 -3.29
CA TYR A 116 2.42 -8.84 -3.51
C TYR A 116 2.07 -7.37 -3.66
N PHE A 117 2.65 -6.53 -2.81
CA PHE A 117 2.59 -5.08 -2.91
C PHE A 117 3.77 -4.63 -3.77
N ASP A 118 3.51 -4.41 -5.05
CA ASP A 118 4.55 -4.12 -6.05
C ASP A 118 5.03 -2.67 -5.99
N GLN A 119 4.10 -1.71 -6.01
CA GLN A 119 4.46 -0.31 -6.17
C GLN A 119 3.66 0.60 -5.25
N LEU A 120 4.36 1.57 -4.65
CA LEU A 120 3.79 2.72 -3.97
C LEU A 120 4.44 3.98 -4.57
N ALA A 121 3.63 4.85 -5.16
CA ALA A 121 4.07 6.10 -5.75
C ALA A 121 3.25 7.26 -5.20
N VAL A 122 3.92 8.33 -4.76
CA VAL A 122 3.27 9.59 -4.43
C VAL A 122 4.17 10.71 -4.90
N LEU A 123 3.64 11.63 -5.70
CA LEU A 123 4.36 12.80 -6.18
C LEU A 123 4.90 13.63 -5.00
N PRO A 124 6.07 14.28 -5.15
CA PRO A 124 6.59 15.16 -4.12
C PRO A 124 5.63 16.32 -3.86
N GLY A 125 5.45 16.67 -2.59
CA GLY A 125 4.53 17.74 -2.22
C GLY A 125 4.29 17.82 -0.73
N LEU A 126 3.48 18.79 -0.33
CA LEU A 126 3.11 18.96 1.07
C LEU A 126 2.43 17.68 1.58
N ARG A 127 2.98 17.11 2.66
CA ARG A 127 2.47 15.88 3.30
C ARG A 127 2.51 14.62 2.42
N SER A 128 3.34 14.56 1.38
CA SER A 128 3.47 13.35 0.53
C SER A 128 3.69 12.05 1.34
N ARG A 129 4.49 12.10 2.43
CA ARG A 129 4.68 10.96 3.34
C ARG A 129 3.40 10.51 4.06
N LEU A 130 2.56 11.46 4.47
CA LEU A 130 1.28 11.17 5.11
C LEU A 130 0.35 10.47 4.12
N TRP A 131 0.29 10.99 2.89
CA TRP A 131 -0.56 10.44 1.84
C TRP A 131 -0.07 9.09 1.35
N GLY A 132 1.24 8.90 1.22
CA GLY A 132 1.84 7.59 0.93
C GLY A 132 1.47 6.55 1.99
N ALA A 133 1.50 6.93 3.27
CA ALA A 133 1.06 6.03 4.34
C ALA A 133 -0.45 5.71 4.27
N ALA A 134 -1.31 6.71 4.03
CA ALA A 134 -2.76 6.49 3.91
C ALA A 134 -3.10 5.58 2.71
N LEU A 135 -2.47 5.85 1.56
CA LEU A 135 -2.62 5.10 0.33
C LEU A 135 -2.12 3.65 0.49
N ALA A 136 -0.96 3.45 1.13
CA ALA A 136 -0.43 2.11 1.40
C ALA A 136 -1.29 1.33 2.42
N LEU A 137 -1.83 2.01 3.43
CA LEU A 137 -2.76 1.37 4.37
C LEU A 137 -4.05 0.95 3.70
N ARG A 138 -4.60 1.77 2.79
CA ARG A 138 -5.78 1.41 2.02
C ARG A 138 -5.55 0.14 1.19
N ALA A 139 -4.42 0.05 0.51
CA ALA A 139 -4.07 -1.12 -0.29
C ALA A 139 -3.87 -2.36 0.60
N LEU A 140 -3.19 -2.25 1.75
CA LEU A 140 -3.05 -3.37 2.69
C LEU A 140 -4.38 -3.80 3.31
N ASP A 141 -5.26 -2.86 3.67
CA ASP A 141 -6.60 -3.16 4.17
C ASP A 141 -7.37 -3.97 3.11
N GLU A 142 -7.29 -3.62 1.82
CA GLU A 142 -7.94 -4.41 0.76
C GLU A 142 -7.35 -5.82 0.61
N LEU A 143 -6.04 -5.99 0.78
CA LEU A 143 -5.40 -7.31 0.68
C LEU A 143 -5.70 -8.22 1.88
N PHE A 144 -5.93 -7.65 3.07
CA PHE A 144 -6.12 -8.41 4.31
C PHE A 144 -7.58 -8.52 4.75
N ASP A 145 -8.51 -7.79 4.12
CA ASP A 145 -9.93 -7.81 4.47
C ASP A 145 -10.64 -8.99 3.77
N PRO A 146 -11.26 -9.93 4.53
CA PRO A 146 -12.02 -11.04 3.95
C PRO A 146 -13.26 -10.59 3.16
N GLN A 147 -13.72 -9.35 3.34
CA GLN A 147 -14.86 -8.79 2.61
C GLN A 147 -14.43 -7.96 1.39
N ALA A 148 -13.13 -7.74 1.19
CA ALA A 148 -12.65 -7.00 0.03
C ALA A 148 -12.76 -7.84 -1.26
N PRO A 149 -12.85 -7.20 -2.44
CA PRO A 149 -12.88 -7.89 -3.73
C PRO A 149 -11.67 -8.80 -3.98
N ALA A 150 -10.51 -8.42 -3.44
CA ALA A 150 -9.27 -9.20 -3.52
C ALA A 150 -9.32 -10.49 -2.68
N GLY A 151 -10.23 -10.57 -1.70
CA GLY A 151 -10.27 -11.60 -0.68
C GLY A 151 -9.19 -11.44 0.39
N GLU A 152 -9.26 -12.29 1.42
CA GLU A 152 -8.26 -12.30 2.48
C GLU A 152 -6.95 -12.95 2.01
N HIS A 153 -5.84 -12.29 2.27
CA HIS A 153 -4.51 -12.88 2.17
C HIS A 153 -3.95 -13.10 3.57
N ASP A 154 -3.10 -14.11 3.72
CA ASP A 154 -2.48 -14.38 5.01
C ASP A 154 -1.18 -13.56 5.15
N LEU A 155 -0.55 -13.28 4.01
CA LEU A 155 0.75 -12.63 3.88
C LEU A 155 0.74 -11.62 2.72
N VAL A 156 1.52 -10.54 2.88
CA VAL A 156 1.87 -9.62 1.79
C VAL A 156 3.38 -9.57 1.66
N LEU A 157 3.89 -9.87 0.46
CA LEU A 157 5.29 -9.65 0.08
C LEU A 157 5.46 -8.28 -0.55
N THR A 158 6.65 -7.71 -0.43
CA THR A 158 7.04 -6.49 -1.15
C THR A 158 8.56 -6.40 -1.26
N THR A 159 9.06 -5.55 -2.14
CA THR A 159 10.50 -5.36 -2.35
C THR A 159 10.92 -3.91 -2.11
N THR A 160 12.18 -3.73 -1.70
CA THR A 160 12.84 -2.42 -1.73
C THR A 160 14.20 -2.55 -2.37
N VAL A 161 14.51 -1.66 -3.32
CA VAL A 161 15.81 -1.64 -4.01
C VAL A 161 16.94 -1.35 -3.01
N VAL A 162 17.99 -2.17 -3.02
CA VAL A 162 19.23 -1.98 -2.26
C VAL A 162 20.44 -1.70 -3.17
N GLU A 163 20.40 -2.14 -4.43
CA GLU A 163 21.38 -1.81 -5.47
C GLU A 163 20.65 -1.54 -6.81
N PRO A 164 21.11 -0.60 -7.65
CA PRO A 164 22.34 0.19 -7.52
C PRO A 164 22.20 1.39 -6.55
N ILE A 165 20.97 1.78 -6.24
CA ILE A 165 20.67 2.93 -5.37
C ILE A 165 19.76 2.42 -4.26
N VAL A 166 20.19 2.58 -3.00
CA VAL A 166 19.38 2.17 -1.86
C VAL A 166 18.14 3.06 -1.78
N ASN A 167 16.95 2.48 -1.99
CA ASN A 167 15.69 3.16 -1.81
C ASN A 167 15.17 2.92 -0.39
N ALA A 168 15.44 3.87 0.51
CA ALA A 168 15.06 3.79 1.92
C ALA A 168 13.67 4.39 2.21
N ALA A 169 12.97 4.94 1.22
CA ALA A 169 11.75 5.72 1.44
C ALA A 169 10.63 4.92 2.12
N ALA A 170 10.49 3.64 1.76
CA ALA A 170 9.46 2.76 2.32
C ALA A 170 9.84 2.13 3.67
N LEU A 171 11.13 2.12 4.05
CA LEU A 171 11.60 1.38 5.23
C LEU A 171 10.95 1.83 6.55
N PRO A 172 10.78 3.14 6.84
CA PRO A 172 10.09 3.57 8.05
C PRO A 172 8.64 3.09 8.12
N TYR A 173 7.96 3.02 6.97
CA TYR A 173 6.60 2.51 6.89
C TYR A 173 6.55 0.99 7.10
N LEU A 174 7.42 0.26 6.41
CA LEU A 174 7.55 -1.20 6.55
C LEU A 174 7.82 -1.61 8.00
N ALA A 175 8.76 -0.94 8.66
CA ALA A 175 9.02 -1.17 10.09
C ALA A 175 7.78 -0.92 10.96
N ARG A 176 6.98 0.10 10.62
CA ARG A 176 5.79 0.45 11.38
C ARG A 176 4.67 -0.57 11.23
N VAL A 177 4.46 -1.13 10.04
CA VAL A 177 3.46 -2.19 9.80
C VAL A 177 3.95 -3.59 10.19
N GLY A 178 5.11 -3.68 10.84
CA GLY A 178 5.67 -4.94 11.32
C GLY A 178 6.25 -5.83 10.23
N ALA A 179 6.65 -5.25 9.09
CA ALA A 179 7.28 -6.00 8.02
C ALA A 179 8.62 -6.58 8.47
N GLN A 180 8.88 -7.83 8.09
CA GLN A 180 10.13 -8.53 8.35
C GLN A 180 10.91 -8.68 7.05
N ARG A 181 12.21 -8.39 7.07
CA ARG A 181 13.08 -8.72 5.94
C ARG A 181 13.32 -10.22 5.93
N ILE A 182 12.96 -10.87 4.83
CA ILE A 182 12.99 -12.34 4.71
C ILE A 182 13.93 -12.86 3.63
N GLY A 183 14.63 -11.97 2.91
CA GLY A 183 15.61 -12.37 1.91
C GLY A 183 16.06 -11.24 1.01
N THR A 184 16.69 -11.63 -0.09
CA THR A 184 17.05 -10.75 -1.21
C THR A 184 16.76 -11.42 -2.54
N LEU A 185 16.56 -10.60 -3.57
CA LEU A 185 16.41 -11.02 -4.95
C LEU A 185 17.41 -10.23 -5.81
N ASP A 186 18.18 -10.93 -6.63
CA ASP A 186 19.12 -10.34 -7.59
C ASP A 186 18.53 -10.48 -9.00
N GLU A 187 18.35 -9.35 -9.67
CA GLU A 187 17.63 -9.26 -10.93
C GLU A 187 18.44 -8.49 -11.96
N ARG A 188 18.19 -8.78 -13.24
CA ARG A 188 18.82 -8.05 -14.34
C ARG A 188 17.76 -7.57 -15.32
N TYR A 189 17.66 -6.25 -15.44
CA TYR A 189 16.71 -5.59 -16.34
C TYR A 189 17.47 -4.98 -17.52
N PRO A 190 16.99 -5.11 -18.78
CA PRO A 190 17.70 -4.60 -19.94
C PRO A 190 18.03 -3.10 -19.88
N ALA A 191 17.11 -2.27 -19.36
CA ALA A 191 17.26 -0.82 -19.33
C ALA A 191 18.05 -0.28 -18.12
N VAL A 192 18.14 -1.07 -17.04
CA VAL A 192 18.68 -0.60 -15.74
C VAL A 192 19.96 -1.35 -15.35
N GLY A 193 20.16 -2.57 -15.86
CA GLY A 193 21.24 -3.44 -15.45
C GLY A 193 20.86 -4.29 -14.22
N ARG A 194 21.84 -4.56 -13.36
CA ARG A 194 21.65 -5.36 -12.14
C ARG A 194 20.91 -4.56 -11.08
N VAL A 195 19.88 -5.15 -10.51
CA VAL A 195 19.08 -4.60 -9.42
C VAL A 195 19.04 -5.65 -8.31
N VAL A 196 19.45 -5.27 -7.11
CA VAL A 196 19.28 -6.11 -5.92
C VAL A 196 18.19 -5.51 -5.08
N SER A 197 17.25 -6.36 -4.68
CA SER A 197 16.08 -5.98 -3.88
C SER A 197 16.06 -6.75 -2.57
N ALA A 198 15.75 -6.08 -1.46
CA ALA A 198 15.40 -6.76 -0.22
C ALA A 198 13.93 -7.21 -0.28
N LEU A 199 13.67 -8.46 0.12
CA LEU A 199 12.33 -9.03 0.23
C LEU A 199 11.79 -8.80 1.64
N HIS A 200 10.58 -8.27 1.74
CA HIS A 200 9.89 -8.03 3.00
C HIS A 200 8.57 -8.78 3.04
N LEU A 201 8.19 -9.21 4.24
CA LEU A 201 6.95 -9.95 4.52
C LEU A 201 6.15 -9.22 5.58
N ILE A 202 4.86 -9.02 5.31
CA ILE A 202 3.87 -8.48 6.26
C ILE A 202 2.88 -9.60 6.56
N ASP A 203 2.71 -9.94 7.84
CA ASP A 203 1.72 -10.92 8.29
C ASP A 203 0.38 -10.24 8.63
N ALA A 204 -0.73 -10.83 8.18
CA ALA A 204 -2.07 -10.28 8.40
C ALA A 204 -2.41 -10.12 9.89
N GLY A 205 -1.98 -11.06 10.74
CA GLY A 205 -2.20 -11.01 12.18
C GLY A 205 -1.45 -9.83 12.81
N ALA A 206 -0.16 -9.70 12.49
CA ALA A 206 0.66 -8.58 12.95
C ALA A 206 0.12 -7.22 12.47
N TYR A 207 -0.29 -7.14 11.21
CA TYR A 207 -0.92 -5.95 10.63
C TYR A 207 -2.21 -5.57 11.37
N ARG A 208 -3.15 -6.50 11.56
CA ARG A 208 -4.41 -6.24 12.24
C ARG A 208 -4.22 -5.80 13.68
N GLN A 209 -3.28 -6.41 14.41
CA GLN A 209 -2.90 -5.96 15.75
C GLN A 209 -2.38 -4.52 15.75
N HIS A 210 -1.53 -4.17 14.78
CA HIS A 210 -0.99 -2.83 14.63
C HIS A 210 -2.08 -1.79 14.36
N ILE A 211 -2.95 -2.03 13.37
CA ILE A 211 -4.04 -1.12 13.02
C ILE A 211 -5.03 -0.98 14.18
N GLY A 212 -5.36 -2.09 14.86
CA GLY A 212 -6.18 -2.05 16.07
C GLY A 212 -5.56 -1.20 17.18
N ALA A 213 -4.24 -1.26 17.36
CA ALA A 213 -3.54 -0.41 18.33
C ALA A 213 -3.53 1.07 17.92
N LEU A 214 -3.36 1.38 16.64
CA LEU A 214 -3.43 2.75 16.13
C LEU A 214 -4.83 3.36 16.31
N ALA A 215 -5.89 2.61 16.02
CA ALA A 215 -7.27 3.06 16.20
C ALA A 215 -7.59 3.44 17.65
N ARG A 216 -6.93 2.78 18.61
CA ARG A 216 -7.07 3.06 20.06
C ARG A 216 -6.24 4.25 20.56
N ARG A 217 -5.34 4.82 19.74
CA ARG A 217 -4.51 5.98 20.13
C ARG A 217 -5.21 7.28 19.74
N PRO A 218 -5.58 8.16 20.71
CA PRO A 218 -6.22 9.43 20.40
C PRO A 218 -5.19 10.39 19.79
N GLY A 219 -5.29 10.64 18.48
CA GLY A 219 -4.46 11.65 17.81
C GLY A 219 -5.06 12.07 16.45
N PRO A 220 -5.10 13.37 16.12
CA PRO A 220 -5.71 13.88 14.90
C PRO A 220 -5.01 13.39 13.62
N ALA A 221 -3.69 13.16 13.66
CA ALA A 221 -2.95 12.60 12.53
C ALA A 221 -3.32 11.13 12.27
N THR A 222 -3.42 10.32 13.32
CA THR A 222 -3.83 8.91 13.23
C THR A 222 -5.25 8.76 12.72
N ARG A 223 -6.19 9.62 13.17
CA ARG A 223 -7.57 9.63 12.67
C ARG A 223 -7.64 9.98 11.18
N ARG A 224 -6.85 10.93 10.69
CA ARG A 224 -6.83 11.29 9.25
C ARG A 224 -6.25 10.18 8.37
N VAL A 225 -5.23 9.48 8.85
CA VAL A 225 -4.64 8.32 8.16
C VAL A 225 -5.61 7.14 8.12
N LEU A 226 -6.31 6.86 9.22
CA LEU A 226 -7.27 5.76 9.31
C LEU A 226 -8.61 6.05 8.62
N ALA A 227 -9.14 7.28 8.74
CA ALA A 227 -10.26 7.73 7.91
C ALA A 227 -9.87 7.69 6.43
N GLY A 228 -8.59 8.01 6.15
CA GLY A 228 -7.88 7.78 4.90
C GLY A 228 -8.03 6.38 4.32
N ALA A 229 -7.72 5.37 5.13
CA ALA A 229 -7.70 3.97 4.72
C ALA A 229 -9.09 3.32 4.72
N ARG A 230 -10.05 3.84 5.49
CA ARG A 230 -11.38 3.24 5.69
C ARG A 230 -12.50 4.18 5.20
N SER A 231 -12.92 4.03 3.95
CA SER A 231 -14.36 4.16 3.66
C SER A 231 -15.05 2.92 4.23
N LEU A 232 -15.57 3.01 5.44
CA LEU A 232 -16.54 2.04 5.97
C LEU A 232 -17.80 2.79 6.37
N PRO A 233 -19.00 2.34 5.94
CA PRO A 233 -20.28 3.00 6.19
C PRO A 233 -20.80 2.93 7.63
N ASP A 234 -19.96 2.75 8.67
CA ASP A 234 -20.48 2.62 10.04
C ASP A 234 -19.49 2.97 11.17
N LEU A 235 -18.97 4.20 11.18
CA LEU A 235 -18.36 4.79 12.39
C LEU A 235 -19.41 5.26 13.42
N GLY A 236 -20.70 5.17 13.09
CA GLY A 236 -21.82 5.59 13.95
C GLY A 236 -22.06 4.71 15.17
N ARG A 237 -21.48 3.50 15.23
CA ARG A 237 -21.63 2.57 16.37
C ARG A 237 -20.45 2.48 17.33
N LEU A 238 -19.33 3.16 17.04
CA LEU A 238 -18.12 3.16 17.89
C LEU A 238 -17.95 4.43 18.73
N LEU A 239 -18.81 5.43 18.53
CA LEU A 239 -18.93 6.61 19.38
C LEU A 239 -20.38 6.61 19.89
N GLY A 240 -20.57 6.12 21.12
CA GLY A 240 -21.89 6.00 21.73
C GLY A 240 -22.73 7.25 21.52
N SER A 241 -23.99 7.06 21.15
CA SER A 241 -24.97 8.13 21.14
C SER A 241 -24.87 8.90 22.46
N PRO A 242 -24.86 10.25 22.44
CA PRO A 242 -24.88 11.02 23.67
C PRO A 242 -26.06 10.53 24.50
N LYS A 243 -25.77 10.09 25.73
CA LYS A 243 -26.77 9.80 26.75
C LYS A 243 -27.72 11.00 26.78
N PRO A 244 -29.04 10.82 26.59
CA PRO A 244 -29.97 11.94 26.69
C PRO A 244 -29.76 12.60 28.05
N ALA A 245 -29.59 13.92 28.04
CA ALA A 245 -29.44 14.72 29.24
C ALA A 245 -30.61 14.42 30.18
N ALA A 246 -30.31 14.20 31.46
CA ALA A 246 -31.34 14.04 32.46
C ALA A 246 -32.22 15.30 32.48
N PRO A 247 -33.55 15.16 32.60
CA PRO A 247 -34.44 16.32 32.70
C PRO A 247 -34.06 17.13 33.94
N VAL A 248 -33.80 18.42 33.70
CA VAL A 248 -33.63 19.43 34.75
C VAL A 248 -34.95 19.49 35.51
N GLN A 249 -34.94 19.14 36.80
CA GLN A 249 -36.08 19.36 37.67
C GLN A 249 -36.23 20.87 37.90
N PRO A 250 -37.44 21.44 37.78
CA PRO A 250 -37.65 22.85 38.07
C PRO A 250 -37.48 23.11 39.57
N GLU A 251 -36.71 24.15 39.88
CA GLU A 251 -36.64 24.74 41.22
C GLU A 251 -38.05 25.15 41.67
N THR A 252 -38.49 24.56 42.78
CA THR A 252 -39.64 25.06 43.55
C THR A 252 -39.19 26.21 44.44
N ALA A 253 -39.91 27.32 44.33
CA ALA A 253 -39.94 28.42 45.29
C ALA A 253 -40.45 27.98 46.67
#